data_AF-D7UYG4-F1
#
_entry.id   AF-D7UYG4-F1
#
_cell.length_a   1.000
_cell.length_b   1.000
_cell.length_c   1.000
_cell.angle_alpha   90.00
_cell.angle_beta   90.00
_cell.angle_gamma   90.00
#
_symmetry.space_group_name_H-M   'P 1'
#
loop_
_entity.id
_entity.type
_entity.pdbx_description
1 polymer ?
#
loop_
_entity_poly.entity_id
_entity_poly.type
_entity_poly.pdbx_seq_one_letter_code
_entity_poly.pdbx_strand_id
1 'polypeptide(L)'
;MTFKTKKIMIYSILILIVIGLAFGGYWFYKLKQFAYLEVKNYPMHVKKAFPYNYNVGEAEGKSGLEVHFKKANKLSEIRMDSPNNLSYSGEKQTSRAAIYFDDKISTQLELYSLVVKSNQNDKVTIHVDAAHTQFTIGIKNGESIDVALVSHDRENELTVNPSDDPEYEYHHYTLTGKQLVFKLVPHDKRSEKNEWSVEGAGKVPKKIIAE
;
A
#
# COMPACT_ATOMS: atom_id res chain seq x y z
N MET A 1 -49.54 -6.72 -36.26
CA MET A 1 -48.59 -5.83 -35.57
C MET A 1 -48.04 -4.81 -36.57
N THR A 2 -48.20 -3.50 -36.33
CA THR A 2 -47.82 -2.45 -37.29
C THR A 2 -46.30 -2.25 -37.33
N PHE A 3 -45.78 -1.69 -38.43
CA PHE A 3 -44.34 -1.43 -38.63
C PHE A 3 -43.73 -0.55 -37.51
N LYS A 4 -44.52 0.39 -36.99
CA LYS A 4 -44.15 1.22 -35.82
C LYS A 4 -43.95 0.39 -34.55
N THR A 5 -44.84 -0.55 -34.26
CA THR A 5 -44.74 -1.42 -33.08
C THR A 5 -43.53 -2.34 -33.15
N LYS A 6 -43.18 -2.87 -34.33
CA LYS A 6 -41.96 -3.68 -34.53
C LYS A 6 -40.69 -2.88 -34.27
N LYS A 7 -40.61 -1.63 -34.75
CA LYS A 7 -39.47 -0.74 -34.48
C LYS A 7 -39.29 -0.46 -32.98
N ILE A 8 -40.36 -0.11 -32.28
CA ILE A 8 -40.31 0.19 -30.83
C ILE A 8 -39.81 -1.02 -30.04
N MET A 9 -40.27 -2.22 -30.37
CA MET A 9 -39.86 -3.46 -29.72
C MET A 9 -38.37 -3.76 -29.95
N ILE A 10 -37.87 -3.59 -31.18
CA ILE A 10 -36.45 -3.78 -31.50
C ILE A 10 -35.58 -2.77 -30.73
N TYR A 11 -35.95 -1.48 -30.71
CA TYR A 11 -35.18 -0.47 -29.95
C TYR A 11 -35.19 -0.74 -28.45
N SER A 12 -36.31 -1.22 -27.89
CA SER A 12 -36.40 -1.55 -26.46
C SER A 12 -35.48 -2.72 -26.08
N ILE A 13 -35.43 -3.77 -26.91
CA ILE A 13 -34.50 -4.89 -26.73
C ILE A 13 -33.04 -4.42 -26.86
N LEU A 14 -32.75 -3.55 -27.82
CA LEU A 14 -31.40 -3.01 -28.02
C LEU A 14 -30.91 -2.21 -26.81
N ILE A 15 -31.78 -1.38 -26.22
CA ILE A 15 -31.48 -0.61 -25.00
C ILE A 15 -31.15 -1.55 -23.83
N LEU A 16 -31.94 -2.63 -23.65
CA LEU A 16 -31.67 -3.61 -22.58
C LEU A 16 -30.32 -4.31 -22.76
N ILE A 17 -29.93 -4.64 -24.00
CA ILE A 17 -28.61 -5.22 -24.31
C ILE A 17 -27.49 -4.24 -23.97
N VAL A 18 -27.62 -2.97 -24.35
CA VAL A 18 -26.61 -1.94 -24.07
C VAL A 18 -26.45 -1.72 -22.56
N ILE A 19 -27.55 -1.67 -21.81
CA ILE A 19 -27.53 -1.57 -20.34
C ILE A 19 -26.83 -2.79 -19.74
N GLY A 20 -27.17 -4.00 -20.21
CA GLY A 20 -26.53 -5.24 -19.75
C GLY A 20 -25.02 -5.27 -20.00
N LEU A 21 -24.58 -4.81 -21.18
CA LEU A 21 -23.15 -4.69 -21.51
C LEU A 21 -22.45 -3.63 -20.66
N ALA A 22 -23.08 -2.49 -20.39
CA ALA A 22 -22.52 -1.45 -19.53
C ALA A 22 -22.37 -1.94 -18.08
N PHE A 23 -23.39 -2.63 -17.54
CA PHE A 23 -23.36 -3.21 -16.20
C PHE A 23 -22.33 -4.34 -16.10
N GLY A 24 -22.29 -5.22 -17.09
CA GLY A 24 -21.32 -6.31 -17.17
C GLY A 24 -19.87 -5.80 -17.28
N GLY A 25 -19.65 -4.78 -18.12
CA GLY A 25 -18.37 -4.09 -18.25
C GLY A 25 -17.93 -3.42 -16.95
N TYR A 26 -18.84 -2.74 -16.26
CA TYR A 26 -18.59 -2.11 -14.95
C TYR A 26 -18.21 -3.13 -13.87
N TRP A 27 -18.97 -4.22 -13.74
CA TRP A 27 -18.69 -5.28 -12.77
C TRP A 27 -17.38 -6.02 -13.07
N PHE A 28 -17.13 -6.34 -14.34
CA PHE A 28 -15.87 -6.97 -14.77
C PHE A 28 -14.67 -6.07 -14.51
N TYR A 29 -14.82 -4.76 -14.70
CA TYR A 29 -13.81 -3.77 -14.37
C TYR A 29 -13.51 -3.73 -12.86
N LYS A 30 -14.53 -3.70 -12.00
CA LYS A 30 -14.35 -3.75 -10.54
C LYS A 30 -13.67 -5.03 -10.05
N LEU A 31 -14.04 -6.20 -10.60
CA LEU A 31 -13.43 -7.48 -10.23
C LEU A 31 -11.93 -7.55 -10.56
N LYS A 32 -11.49 -6.87 -11.62
CA LYS A 32 -10.06 -6.79 -11.97
C LYS A 32 -9.29 -5.73 -11.17
N GLN A 33 -9.97 -4.91 -10.37
CA GLN A 33 -9.30 -3.88 -9.59
C GLN A 33 -8.86 -4.35 -8.22
N PHE A 34 -9.39 -5.44 -7.65
CA PHE A 34 -9.12 -5.83 -6.28
C PHE A 34 -8.84 -7.33 -6.17
N ALA A 35 -7.78 -7.70 -5.46
CA ALA A 35 -7.62 -9.05 -4.93
C ALA A 35 -6.93 -9.02 -3.57
N TYR A 36 -7.27 -9.99 -2.72
CA TYR A 36 -6.67 -10.20 -1.41
C TYR A 36 -5.97 -11.55 -1.39
N LEU A 37 -4.81 -11.64 -0.74
CA LEU A 37 -4.13 -12.89 -0.48
C LEU A 37 -3.83 -13.01 1.01
N GLU A 38 -4.43 -14.02 1.62
CA GLU A 38 -4.14 -14.43 2.98
C GLU A 38 -2.83 -15.25 3.03
N VAL A 39 -1.86 -14.81 3.83
CA VAL A 39 -0.60 -15.50 4.04
C VAL A 39 -0.78 -16.56 5.13
N LYS A 40 -0.74 -17.85 4.71
CA LYS A 40 -0.87 -18.98 5.64
C LYS A 40 0.46 -19.44 6.22
N ASN A 41 1.54 -19.33 5.44
CA ASN A 41 2.89 -19.75 5.79
C ASN A 41 3.93 -18.84 5.13
N TYR A 42 5.11 -18.76 5.75
CA TYR A 42 6.31 -18.11 5.21
C TYR A 42 7.34 -19.16 4.79
N PRO A 43 8.19 -18.89 3.77
CA PRO A 43 8.15 -17.72 2.91
C PRO A 43 6.98 -17.75 1.93
N MET A 44 6.41 -16.58 1.64
CA MET A 44 5.40 -16.39 0.61
C MET A 44 6.04 -15.71 -0.60
N HIS A 45 5.75 -16.23 -1.79
CA HIS A 45 6.22 -15.66 -3.05
C HIS A 45 5.15 -15.78 -4.12
N VAL A 46 4.76 -14.66 -4.70
CA VAL A 46 3.76 -14.57 -5.76
C VAL A 46 4.37 -13.88 -6.98
N LYS A 47 4.35 -14.58 -8.11
CA LYS A 47 4.81 -14.07 -9.41
C LYS A 47 3.70 -14.25 -10.45
N LYS A 48 2.96 -13.17 -10.71
CA LYS A 48 1.83 -13.15 -11.65
C LYS A 48 1.56 -11.71 -12.12
N ALA A 49 0.66 -11.56 -13.08
CA ALA A 49 0.05 -10.26 -13.35
C ALA A 49 -0.91 -9.91 -12.20
N PHE A 50 -0.68 -8.77 -11.55
CA PHE A 50 -1.50 -8.32 -10.43
C PHE A 50 -2.64 -7.39 -10.91
N PRO A 51 -3.78 -7.35 -10.19
CA PRO A 51 -4.80 -6.31 -10.35
C PRO A 51 -4.27 -4.93 -9.95
N TYR A 52 -5.05 -3.87 -10.16
CA TYR A 52 -4.63 -2.50 -9.81
C TYR A 52 -4.44 -2.31 -8.30
N ASN A 53 -5.36 -2.81 -7.48
CA ASN A 53 -5.23 -2.87 -6.02
C ASN A 53 -5.03 -4.32 -5.60
N TYR A 54 -4.02 -4.57 -4.78
CA TYR A 54 -3.70 -5.90 -4.30
C TYR A 54 -3.35 -5.84 -2.82
N ASN A 55 -4.04 -6.64 -2.02
CA ASN A 55 -3.82 -6.68 -0.58
C ASN A 55 -3.22 -8.02 -0.20
N VAL A 56 -2.29 -7.98 0.74
CA VAL A 56 -1.66 -9.15 1.34
C VAL A 56 -1.69 -8.95 2.84
N GLY A 57 -2.21 -9.92 3.57
CA GLY A 57 -2.26 -9.88 5.03
C GLY A 57 -2.22 -11.26 5.63
N GLU A 58 -1.91 -11.35 6.91
CA GLU A 58 -2.10 -12.60 7.64
C GLU A 58 -3.60 -12.89 7.83
N ALA A 59 -3.92 -14.14 8.20
CA ALA A 59 -5.27 -14.51 8.60
C ALA A 59 -5.75 -13.67 9.79
N GLU A 60 -7.04 -13.33 9.83
CA GLU A 60 -7.66 -12.62 10.95
C GLU A 60 -7.25 -13.22 12.30
N GLY A 61 -6.86 -12.36 13.25
CA GLY A 61 -6.46 -12.76 14.60
C GLY A 61 -4.99 -13.14 14.78
N LYS A 62 -4.16 -13.08 13.72
CA LYS A 62 -2.70 -13.13 13.85
C LYS A 62 -2.11 -11.72 13.80
N SER A 63 -1.16 -11.45 14.70
CA SER A 63 -0.39 -10.20 14.73
C SER A 63 0.60 -10.22 13.57
N GLY A 64 0.19 -9.70 12.41
CA GLY A 64 1.00 -9.66 11.20
C GLY A 64 0.80 -8.35 10.45
N LEU A 65 1.78 -8.00 9.61
CA LEU A 65 1.70 -6.82 8.77
C LEU A 65 0.64 -7.02 7.68
N GLU A 66 -0.35 -6.14 7.63
CA GLU A 66 -1.25 -6.04 6.48
C GLU A 66 -0.68 -5.01 5.50
N VAL A 67 -0.60 -5.40 4.23
CA VAL A 67 0.00 -4.59 3.18
C VAL A 67 -0.98 -4.37 2.05
N HIS A 68 -1.33 -3.10 1.80
CA HIS A 68 -2.20 -2.71 0.70
C HIS A 68 -1.38 -2.07 -0.42
N PHE A 69 -1.43 -2.68 -1.60
CA PHE A 69 -0.78 -2.14 -2.79
C PHE A 69 -1.79 -1.42 -3.69
N LYS A 70 -1.48 -0.18 -4.07
CA LYS A 70 -2.12 0.56 -5.18
C LYS A 70 -1.17 0.62 -6.37
N LYS A 71 -1.71 0.53 -7.59
CA LYS A 71 -0.96 0.32 -8.84
C LYS A 71 -0.13 -0.98 -8.83
N ALA A 72 -0.65 -2.03 -8.19
CA ALA A 72 0.01 -3.33 -8.10
C ALA A 72 0.18 -3.99 -9.48
N ASN A 73 -0.62 -3.63 -10.47
CA ASN A 73 -0.51 -4.08 -11.85
C ASN A 73 0.82 -3.70 -12.55
N LYS A 74 1.63 -2.82 -11.95
CA LYS A 74 3.01 -2.53 -12.39
C LYS A 74 4.06 -3.45 -11.76
N LEU A 75 3.66 -4.30 -10.82
CA LEU A 75 4.53 -5.27 -10.17
C LEU A 75 4.57 -6.57 -10.97
N SER A 76 5.68 -7.27 -10.88
CA SER A 76 5.86 -8.61 -11.42
C SER A 76 5.99 -9.67 -10.32
N GLU A 77 6.36 -9.25 -9.11
CA GLU A 77 6.63 -10.14 -7.98
C GLU A 77 6.33 -9.42 -6.65
N ILE A 78 5.72 -10.16 -5.73
CA ILE A 78 5.63 -9.80 -4.30
C ILE A 78 6.15 -11.00 -3.51
N ARG A 79 7.03 -10.75 -2.55
CA ARG A 79 7.65 -11.76 -1.70
C ARG A 79 7.65 -11.29 -0.25
N MET A 80 7.24 -12.18 0.64
CA MET A 80 7.40 -12.01 2.08
C MET A 80 8.18 -13.18 2.65
N ASP A 81 9.39 -12.94 3.14
CA ASP A 81 10.24 -14.00 3.71
C ASP A 81 9.87 -14.32 5.16
N SER A 82 9.26 -13.35 5.85
CA SER A 82 8.73 -13.44 7.21
C SER A 82 7.64 -12.38 7.38
N PRO A 83 6.87 -12.36 8.49
CA PRO A 83 5.89 -11.30 8.77
C PRO A 83 6.48 -9.89 8.62
N ASN A 84 7.75 -9.76 8.97
CA ASN A 84 8.50 -8.50 9.08
C ASN A 84 9.34 -8.13 7.84
N ASN A 85 9.28 -8.94 6.78
CA ASN A 85 10.14 -8.77 5.61
C ASN A 85 9.32 -8.84 4.35
N LEU A 86 9.15 -7.69 3.71
CA LEU A 86 8.45 -7.53 2.44
C LEU A 86 9.42 -7.10 1.35
N SER A 87 9.27 -7.67 0.16
CA SER A 87 9.86 -7.10 -1.05
C SER A 87 8.92 -7.21 -2.24
N TYR A 88 8.99 -6.22 -3.12
CA TYR A 88 8.22 -6.20 -4.35
C TYR A 88 9.07 -5.66 -5.49
N SER A 89 8.88 -6.22 -6.68
CA SER A 89 9.66 -5.88 -7.87
C SER A 89 8.77 -5.67 -9.09
N GLY A 90 9.30 -4.92 -10.06
CA GLY A 90 8.65 -4.59 -11.33
C GLY A 90 9.58 -3.68 -12.13
N GLU A 91 9.52 -3.71 -13.46
CA GLU A 91 10.41 -2.90 -14.30
C GLU A 91 10.09 -1.40 -14.15
N LYS A 92 11.01 -0.62 -13.56
CA LYS A 92 10.84 0.82 -13.27
C LYS A 92 9.44 1.18 -12.74
N GLN A 93 8.97 0.43 -11.74
CA GLN A 93 7.57 0.48 -11.35
C GLN A 93 7.23 1.73 -10.51
N THR A 94 5.96 2.16 -10.61
CA THR A 94 5.37 3.21 -9.76
C THR A 94 4.21 2.62 -8.95
N SER A 95 4.42 2.36 -7.67
CA SER A 95 3.42 1.74 -6.78
C SER A 95 3.37 2.46 -5.44
N ARG A 96 2.29 2.20 -4.69
CA ARG A 96 2.17 2.58 -3.29
C ARG A 96 1.91 1.32 -2.47
N ALA A 97 2.72 1.07 -1.45
CA ALA A 97 2.50 0.04 -0.45
C ALA A 97 2.20 0.72 0.89
N ALA A 98 1.01 0.51 1.43
CA ALA A 98 0.65 0.94 2.78
C ALA A 98 0.73 -0.28 3.70
N ILE A 99 1.52 -0.17 4.77
CA ILE A 99 1.73 -1.22 5.76
C ILE A 99 1.03 -0.78 7.04
N TYR A 100 0.01 -1.53 7.46
CA TYR A 100 -0.78 -1.23 8.65
C TYR A 100 -0.27 -2.04 9.83
N PHE A 101 -0.23 -1.39 10.99
CA PHE A 101 0.13 -1.99 12.27
C PHE A 101 -1.13 -2.30 13.07
N ASP A 102 -1.11 -3.36 13.88
CA ASP A 102 -2.21 -3.65 14.79
C ASP A 102 -2.40 -2.53 15.84
N ASP A 103 -3.61 -2.40 16.40
CA ASP A 103 -3.99 -1.34 17.36
C ASP A 103 -3.03 -1.22 18.54
N LYS A 104 -2.49 -2.35 19.00
CA LYS A 104 -1.60 -2.38 20.17
C LYS A 104 -0.24 -1.79 19.83
N ILE A 105 0.33 -2.19 18.71
CA ILE A 105 1.61 -1.68 18.22
C ILE A 105 1.45 -0.21 17.80
N SER A 106 0.37 0.11 17.09
CA SER A 106 0.15 1.45 16.55
C SER A 106 0.00 2.50 17.65
N THR A 107 -0.71 2.18 18.73
CA THR A 107 -0.82 3.05 19.91
C THR A 107 0.54 3.28 20.58
N GLN A 108 1.36 2.24 20.73
CA GLN A 108 2.69 2.34 21.37
C GLN A 108 3.68 3.19 20.56
N LEU A 109 3.57 3.14 19.24
CA LEU A 109 4.44 3.86 18.32
C LEU A 109 3.90 5.23 17.92
N GLU A 110 2.66 5.57 18.31
CA GLU A 110 1.86 6.67 17.75
C GLU A 110 1.78 6.63 16.22
N LEU A 111 1.83 5.42 15.63
CA LEU A 111 1.95 5.20 14.19
C LEU A 111 0.96 4.13 13.73
N TYR A 112 -0.06 4.54 12.97
CA TYR A 112 -1.05 3.64 12.38
C TYR A 112 -0.52 2.89 11.16
N SER A 113 0.17 3.59 10.25
CA SER A 113 0.70 2.95 9.05
C SER A 113 1.97 3.60 8.50
N LEU A 114 2.78 2.79 7.83
CA LEU A 114 3.91 3.22 7.03
C LEU A 114 3.53 3.14 5.55
N VAL A 115 3.55 4.26 4.84
CA VAL A 115 3.21 4.31 3.41
C VAL A 115 4.46 4.57 2.59
N VAL A 116 4.80 3.64 1.70
CA VAL A 116 5.95 3.74 0.80
C VAL A 116 5.47 3.84 -0.63
N LYS A 117 5.78 4.96 -1.27
CA LYS A 117 5.49 5.20 -2.69
C LYS A 117 6.78 5.13 -3.48
N SER A 118 6.83 4.13 -4.36
CA SER A 118 7.93 3.90 -5.28
C SER A 118 7.78 4.76 -6.53
N ASN A 119 8.86 5.41 -6.94
CA ASN A 119 8.94 6.13 -8.20
C ASN A 119 10.10 5.59 -9.07
N GLN A 120 9.75 4.80 -10.09
CA GLN A 120 10.68 4.22 -11.06
C GLN A 120 11.78 3.36 -10.44
N ASN A 121 11.41 2.47 -9.52
CA ASN A 121 12.37 1.54 -8.91
C ASN A 121 12.14 0.12 -9.39
N ASP A 122 13.21 -0.64 -9.60
CA ASP A 122 13.09 -2.04 -10.03
C ASP A 122 12.68 -2.97 -8.88
N LYS A 123 13.17 -2.67 -7.68
CA LYS A 123 12.85 -3.43 -6.46
C LYS A 123 12.83 -2.52 -5.25
N VAL A 124 11.85 -2.75 -4.39
CA VAL A 124 11.77 -2.17 -3.05
C VAL A 124 11.76 -3.32 -2.03
N THR A 125 12.52 -3.15 -0.95
CA THR A 125 12.55 -4.04 0.21
C THR A 125 12.19 -3.24 1.44
N ILE A 126 11.31 -3.76 2.27
CA ILE A 126 10.91 -3.16 3.54
C ILE A 126 11.10 -4.21 4.62
N HIS A 127 11.88 -3.84 5.63
CA HIS A 127 12.08 -4.63 6.84
C HIS A 127 11.55 -3.86 8.03
N VAL A 128 10.79 -4.53 8.88
CA VAL A 128 10.32 -4.02 10.16
C VAL A 128 10.98 -4.86 11.25
N ASP A 129 11.65 -4.24 12.22
CA ASP A 129 12.25 -5.01 13.32
C ASP A 129 11.16 -5.66 14.19
N ALA A 130 11.52 -6.68 14.97
CA ALA A 130 10.54 -7.41 15.80
C ALA A 130 9.90 -6.54 16.90
N ALA A 131 10.58 -5.47 17.32
CA ALA A 131 10.05 -4.51 18.27
C ALA A 131 9.19 -3.42 17.60
N HIS A 132 9.13 -3.38 16.26
CA HIS A 132 8.45 -2.36 15.46
C HIS A 132 8.96 -0.93 15.72
N THR A 133 10.16 -0.80 16.27
CA THR A 133 10.81 0.49 16.56
C THR A 133 11.74 0.94 15.43
N GLN A 134 11.98 0.10 14.43
CA GLN A 134 12.84 0.42 13.31
C GLN A 134 12.27 -0.14 12.00
N PHE A 135 12.27 0.71 10.97
CA PHE A 135 11.96 0.32 9.60
C PHE A 135 13.18 0.55 8.71
N THR A 136 13.49 -0.42 7.85
CA THR A 136 14.53 -0.28 6.83
C THR A 136 13.90 -0.39 5.46
N ILE A 137 14.05 0.65 4.64
CA ILE A 137 13.57 0.68 3.26
C ILE A 137 14.78 0.69 2.33
N GLY A 138 14.91 -0.36 1.54
CA GLY A 138 15.95 -0.49 0.52
C GLY A 138 15.34 -0.39 -0.88
N ILE A 139 16.05 0.30 -1.77
CA ILE A 139 15.73 0.27 -3.20
C ILE A 139 16.92 -0.22 -4.02
N LYS A 140 16.60 -0.95 -5.09
CA LYS A 140 17.59 -1.40 -6.08
C LYS A 140 17.25 -0.79 -7.43
N ASN A 141 18.25 -0.24 -8.10
CA ASN A 141 18.18 0.33 -9.44
C ASN A 141 16.95 1.24 -9.61
N GLY A 142 17.01 2.43 -9.02
CA GLY A 142 15.88 3.34 -9.04
C GLY A 142 16.24 4.76 -8.67
N GLU A 143 15.27 5.64 -8.79
CA GLU A 143 15.45 7.09 -8.68
C GLU A 143 15.17 7.58 -7.26
N SER A 144 13.94 7.35 -6.78
CA SER A 144 13.46 7.94 -5.53
C SER A 144 12.31 7.15 -4.90
N ILE A 145 12.10 7.39 -3.61
CA ILE A 145 10.93 6.94 -2.86
C ILE A 145 10.36 8.09 -2.05
N ASP A 146 9.04 8.10 -1.95
CA ASP A 146 8.31 8.97 -1.03
C ASP A 146 7.81 8.09 0.13
N VAL A 147 8.01 8.56 1.36
CA VAL A 147 7.58 7.83 2.57
C VAL A 147 6.70 8.74 3.40
N ALA A 148 5.55 8.23 3.84
CA ALA A 148 4.68 8.89 4.81
C ALA A 148 4.54 8.02 6.06
N LEU A 149 4.54 8.68 7.23
CA LEU A 149 4.32 8.08 8.54
C LEU A 149 2.96 8.58 9.02
N VAL A 150 2.00 7.67 9.14
CA VAL A 150 0.61 8.04 9.43
C VAL A 150 0.34 7.87 10.91
N SER A 151 -0.09 8.93 11.58
CA SER A 151 -0.35 8.89 13.02
C SER A 151 -1.51 7.97 13.39
N HIS A 152 -1.49 7.46 14.63
CA HIS A 152 -2.63 6.71 15.18
C HIS A 152 -3.92 7.53 15.20
N ASP A 153 -3.84 8.85 15.38
CA ASP A 153 -5.01 9.75 15.42
C ASP A 153 -5.81 9.76 14.10
N ARG A 154 -5.18 9.39 12.97
CA ARG A 154 -5.84 9.30 11.66
C ARG A 154 -6.44 7.92 11.35
N GLU A 155 -6.34 6.95 12.24
CA GLU A 155 -6.89 5.61 12.03
C GLU A 155 -8.39 5.64 11.68
N ASN A 156 -9.19 6.40 12.43
CA ASN A 156 -10.64 6.50 12.21
C ASN A 156 -11.00 7.03 10.81
N GLU A 157 -10.22 7.98 10.29
CA GLU A 157 -10.38 8.52 8.93
C GLU A 157 -10.12 7.42 7.88
N LEU A 158 -9.19 6.52 8.16
CA LEU A 158 -8.70 5.51 7.21
C LEU A 158 -9.41 4.15 7.32
N THR A 159 -10.17 3.91 8.38
CA THR A 159 -10.85 2.63 8.65
C THR A 159 -12.37 2.74 8.63
N VAL A 160 -12.95 3.72 9.34
CA VAL A 160 -14.40 3.84 9.52
C VAL A 160 -15.06 4.55 8.34
N ASN A 161 -14.44 5.62 7.85
CA ASN A 161 -14.90 6.37 6.67
C ASN A 161 -13.75 6.57 5.67
N PRO A 162 -13.20 5.49 5.10
CA PRO A 162 -12.00 5.55 4.27
C PRO A 162 -12.23 6.39 3.03
N SER A 163 -11.32 7.35 2.78
CA SER A 163 -11.21 8.02 1.48
C SER A 163 -10.79 7.02 0.39
N ASP A 164 -11.33 7.16 -0.82
CA ASP A 164 -10.88 6.40 -2.00
C ASP A 164 -9.42 6.71 -2.36
N ASP A 165 -8.94 7.91 -2.03
CA ASP A 165 -7.53 8.29 -2.13
C ASP A 165 -7.13 9.18 -0.96
N PRO A 166 -6.72 8.59 0.17
CA PRO A 166 -6.27 9.36 1.33
C PRO A 166 -5.04 10.20 0.98
N GLU A 167 -5.07 11.44 1.45
CA GLU A 167 -3.93 12.36 1.36
C GLU A 167 -2.95 12.06 2.49
N TYR A 168 -1.68 11.99 2.13
CA TYR A 168 -0.58 11.71 3.04
C TYR A 168 0.49 12.79 2.89
N GLU A 169 1.07 13.21 4.02
CA GLU A 169 2.28 14.04 4.00
C GLU A 169 3.49 13.15 3.69
N TYR A 170 4.05 13.35 2.48
CA TYR A 170 5.17 12.56 2.00
C TYR A 170 6.50 13.26 2.22
N HIS A 171 7.49 12.50 2.71
CA HIS A 171 8.89 12.88 2.69
C HIS A 171 9.60 12.21 1.52
N HIS A 172 10.22 13.03 0.66
CA HIS A 172 10.90 12.58 -0.54
C HIS A 172 12.37 12.22 -0.29
N TYR A 173 12.82 11.08 -0.82
CA TYR A 173 14.20 10.61 -0.71
C TYR A 173 14.73 10.06 -2.03
N THR A 174 15.92 10.51 -2.42
CA THR A 174 16.69 9.98 -3.57
C THR A 174 17.74 8.99 -3.05
N LEU A 175 17.68 7.73 -3.47
CA LEU A 175 18.50 6.64 -2.91
C LEU A 175 19.11 5.75 -4.00
N THR A 176 20.23 6.13 -4.57
CA THR A 176 20.93 5.20 -5.48
C THR A 176 21.76 4.20 -4.67
N GLY A 177 21.30 2.95 -4.56
CA GLY A 177 22.05 1.84 -3.95
C GLY A 177 22.23 1.92 -2.43
N LYS A 178 21.38 2.69 -1.74
CA LYS A 178 21.41 2.88 -0.27
C LYS A 178 20.06 2.54 0.36
N GLN A 179 20.08 2.29 1.66
CA GLN A 179 18.90 2.07 2.49
C GLN A 179 18.55 3.35 3.26
N LEU A 180 17.26 3.56 3.51
CA LEU A 180 16.77 4.44 4.58
C LEU A 180 16.49 3.59 5.79
N VAL A 181 16.84 4.12 6.97
CA VAL A 181 16.50 3.53 8.25
C VAL A 181 15.72 4.57 9.04
N PHE A 182 14.50 4.22 9.42
CA PHE A 182 13.64 5.00 10.31
C PHE A 182 13.74 4.34 11.68
N LYS A 183 14.13 5.09 12.71
CA LYS A 183 14.24 4.62 14.09
C LYS A 183 13.37 5.47 15.00
N LEU A 184 12.56 4.82 15.83
CA LEU A 184 11.84 5.48 16.90
C LEU A 184 12.86 6.06 17.89
N VAL A 185 12.74 7.34 18.19
CA VAL A 185 13.55 8.05 19.17
C VAL A 185 12.64 8.84 20.11
N PRO A 186 13.06 9.05 21.37
CA PRO A 186 12.33 9.93 22.27
C PRO A 186 12.24 11.36 21.68
N HIS A 187 11.08 12.00 21.83
CA HIS A 187 10.93 13.40 21.43
C HIS A 187 11.73 14.32 22.37
N ASP A 188 12.53 15.24 21.79
CA ASP A 188 13.45 16.10 22.55
C ASP A 188 12.76 17.07 23.53
N LYS A 189 11.44 17.27 23.43
CA LYS A 189 10.69 18.31 24.15
C LYS A 189 9.41 17.82 24.84
N ARG A 190 8.95 16.61 24.54
CA ARG A 190 7.69 16.05 25.08
C ARG A 190 7.97 14.65 25.57
N SER A 191 7.73 14.39 26.86
CA SER A 191 8.00 13.10 27.51
C SER A 191 7.15 11.95 26.99
N GLU A 192 6.06 12.23 26.27
CA GLU A 192 5.01 11.27 25.93
C GLU A 192 4.85 11.02 24.43
N LYS A 193 5.61 11.73 23.57
CA LYS A 193 5.51 11.55 22.12
C LYS A 193 6.77 10.94 21.55
N ASN A 194 6.62 10.06 20.57
CA ASN A 194 7.77 9.52 19.85
C ASN A 194 8.06 10.33 18.59
N GLU A 195 9.34 10.39 18.20
CA GLU A 195 9.79 10.94 16.92
C GLU A 195 10.46 9.82 16.12
N TRP A 196 10.46 9.96 14.79
CA TRP A 196 11.17 9.05 13.89
C TRP A 196 12.42 9.73 13.36
N SER A 197 13.58 9.23 13.80
CA SER A 197 14.88 9.60 13.24
C SER A 197 15.09 8.87 11.92
N VAL A 198 15.37 9.60 10.85
CA VAL A 198 15.62 9.03 9.53
C VAL A 198 17.09 9.15 9.17
N GLU A 199 17.73 8.00 9.00
CA GLU A 199 19.13 7.84 8.63
C GLU A 199 19.23 7.29 7.20
N GLY A 200 19.89 8.01 6.30
CA GLY A 200 20.15 7.52 4.94
C GLY A 200 20.79 8.56 4.02
N ALA A 201 21.63 8.07 3.09
CA ALA A 201 22.33 8.86 2.08
C ALA A 201 23.21 10.03 2.59
N GLY A 202 24.00 9.82 3.64
CA GLY A 202 25.11 10.72 4.00
C GLY A 202 24.71 12.12 4.48
N LYS A 203 23.46 12.30 4.91
CA LYS A 203 22.96 13.54 5.51
C LYS A 203 22.77 13.37 7.02
N VAL A 204 22.74 14.52 7.71
CA VAL A 204 22.37 14.62 9.14
C VAL A 204 20.99 13.98 9.34
N PRO A 205 20.79 13.16 10.39
CA PRO A 205 19.50 12.54 10.67
C PRO A 205 18.39 13.59 10.72
N LYS A 206 17.31 13.38 9.95
CA LYS A 206 16.12 14.23 10.03
C LYS A 206 15.13 13.59 11.00
N LYS A 207 14.62 14.37 11.95
CA LYS A 207 13.52 13.95 12.83
C LYS A 207 12.19 14.26 12.18
N ILE A 208 11.27 13.30 12.24
CA ILE A 208 9.96 13.36 11.61
C ILE A 208 8.93 12.92 12.65
N ILE A 209 7.78 13.57 12.66
CA ILE A 209 6.64 13.20 13.50
C ILE A 209 5.62 12.52 12.58
N ALA A 210 4.95 11.47 13.06
CA ALA A 210 3.87 10.85 12.30
C ALA A 210 2.67 11.82 12.24
N GLU A 211 2.04 11.94 11.07
CA GLU A 211 0.93 12.88 10.82
C GLU A 211 -0.37 12.17 10.45
#